data_AF-A0A520JSR8-F1
#
_entry.id   AF-A0A520JSR8-F1
#
_cell.length_a   1.000
_cell.length_b   1.000
_cell.length_c   1.000
_cell.angle_alpha   90.00
_cell.angle_beta   90.00
_cell.angle_gamma   90.00
#
_symmetry.space_group_name_H-M   'P 1'
#
loop_
_entity.id
_entity.type
_entity.pdbx_description
1 polymer ?
#
loop_
_entity_poly.entity_id
_entity_poly.type
_entity_poly.pdbx_seq_one_letter_code
_entity_poly.pdbx_strand_id
1 'polypeptide(L)'
;MNALNSNDHVFDVQQNYVNISGFTVENATGYQKAGIYLNGRQHCNISENNASNNDYGIYLSSSSNNSLTNNTANSNNYHGIFLSSSSNNTLMNNTANSNNYYGIYLSSSSNNTLENNTALNNDYGIGLDRSSNNTLQNNTVSLSNEYGIYLYSSSNNTLTNNTASNNNLGIYLSSSSNSTLTNNTANSNSNYGIYLYLSSNSLLYHNNFINNTNNNAYDTSTNQWNTSTVGNYYSDYTGSDNDSDGIGDTSYQIPGGSSIDYLPLMHPWEKTPLKGDLDDDSQITSKDAAIALQIAVGSRPFDDAADVSGDGRVSSLDALIILQNCKAALCRK
;
A
#
# COMPACT_ATOMS: atom_id res chain seq x y z
N MET A 1 -8.20 -19.55 21.23
CA MET A 1 -9.40 -20.39 21.04
C MET A 1 -9.16 -21.24 19.83
N ASN A 2 -9.43 -22.53 19.97
CA ASN A 2 -9.29 -23.48 18.88
C ASN A 2 -10.65 -23.77 18.27
N ALA A 3 -10.68 -24.07 16.98
CA ALA A 3 -11.85 -24.71 16.40
C ALA A 3 -12.13 -26.03 17.15
N LEU A 4 -13.39 -26.27 17.51
CA LEU A 4 -13.82 -27.53 18.17
C LEU A 4 -13.68 -28.72 17.20
N ASN A 5 -13.82 -28.45 15.91
CA ASN A 5 -13.61 -29.34 14.78
C ASN A 5 -12.90 -28.53 13.69
N SER A 6 -11.89 -29.09 13.03
CA SER A 6 -11.18 -28.38 11.95
C SER A 6 -12.10 -27.92 10.83
N ASN A 7 -13.25 -28.56 10.64
CA ASN A 7 -14.26 -28.21 9.62
C ASN A 7 -15.24 -27.12 10.04
N ASP A 8 -15.01 -26.45 11.16
CA ASP A 8 -15.80 -25.29 11.61
C ASP A 8 -14.94 -24.02 11.59
N HIS A 9 -15.59 -22.86 11.45
CA HIS A 9 -14.93 -21.59 11.74
C HIS A 9 -14.70 -21.49 13.25
N VAL A 10 -13.63 -20.83 13.71
CA VAL A 10 -13.45 -20.58 15.15
C VAL A 10 -14.46 -19.53 15.62
N PHE A 11 -14.53 -18.40 14.90
CA PHE A 11 -15.57 -17.41 15.04
C PHE A 11 -16.39 -17.26 13.78
N ASP A 12 -17.70 -17.47 13.91
CA ASP A 12 -18.69 -17.16 12.90
C ASP A 12 -19.58 -16.00 13.38
N VAL A 13 -19.37 -14.82 12.79
CA VAL A 13 -20.05 -13.59 13.18
C VAL A 13 -21.50 -13.58 12.69
N GLN A 14 -22.43 -13.64 13.65
CA GLN A 14 -23.86 -13.79 13.36
C GLN A 14 -24.62 -12.47 13.17
N GLN A 15 -24.03 -11.32 13.51
CA GLN A 15 -24.71 -10.03 13.53
C GLN A 15 -23.85 -8.90 12.95
N ASN A 16 -24.50 -7.80 12.54
CA ASN A 16 -23.83 -6.54 12.19
C ASN A 16 -23.37 -5.82 13.47
N TYR A 17 -22.49 -4.82 13.33
CA TYR A 17 -22.03 -3.99 14.45
C TYR A 17 -21.37 -4.79 15.59
N VAL A 18 -20.67 -5.86 15.23
CA VAL A 18 -19.94 -6.71 16.19
C VAL A 18 -18.49 -6.26 16.30
N ASN A 19 -17.99 -6.16 17.53
CA ASN A 19 -16.58 -5.94 17.83
C ASN A 19 -15.94 -7.25 18.27
N ILE A 20 -14.85 -7.66 17.62
CA ILE A 20 -14.04 -8.82 18.00
C ILE A 20 -12.61 -8.34 18.18
N SER A 21 -12.08 -8.49 19.39
CA SER A 21 -10.71 -8.02 19.67
C SER A 21 -9.95 -8.83 20.70
N GLY A 22 -8.64 -8.94 20.49
CA GLY A 22 -7.70 -9.53 21.46
C GLY A 22 -7.71 -11.05 21.51
N PHE A 23 -8.28 -11.73 20.51
CA PHE A 23 -8.37 -13.18 20.50
C PHE A 23 -7.33 -13.83 19.60
N THR A 24 -6.73 -14.93 20.07
CA THR A 24 -6.08 -15.91 19.20
C THR A 24 -7.13 -16.92 18.73
N VAL A 25 -7.27 -17.13 17.42
CA VAL A 25 -8.25 -18.02 16.79
C VAL A 25 -7.55 -18.90 15.75
N GLU A 26 -7.41 -20.19 16.06
CA GLU A 26 -6.54 -21.11 15.32
C GLU A 26 -7.19 -22.49 15.13
N ASN A 27 -6.57 -23.33 14.29
CA ASN A 27 -6.95 -24.73 14.02
C ASN A 27 -8.26 -24.94 13.22
N ALA A 28 -8.83 -23.90 12.58
CA ALA A 28 -9.89 -24.06 11.57
C ALA A 28 -9.30 -24.44 10.21
N THR A 29 -8.76 -25.66 10.09
CA THR A 29 -7.95 -26.11 8.93
C THR A 29 -8.72 -26.86 7.85
N GLY A 30 -10.02 -27.07 8.02
CA GLY A 30 -10.90 -27.65 7.01
C GLY A 30 -11.10 -26.71 5.81
N TYR A 31 -11.51 -27.27 4.67
CA TYR A 31 -11.68 -26.50 3.43
C TYR A 31 -12.62 -25.30 3.62
N GLN A 32 -12.12 -24.12 3.27
CA GLN A 32 -12.79 -22.82 3.39
C GLN A 32 -13.15 -22.40 4.82
N LYS A 33 -12.45 -22.93 5.83
CA LYS A 33 -12.70 -22.57 7.23
C LYS A 33 -11.76 -21.48 7.70
N ALA A 34 -12.26 -20.68 8.62
CA ALA A 34 -11.60 -19.43 8.98
C ALA A 34 -11.44 -19.30 10.50
N GLY A 35 -10.36 -18.65 10.91
CA GLY A 35 -10.23 -18.16 12.28
C GLY A 35 -11.37 -17.18 12.61
N ILE A 36 -11.60 -16.20 11.75
CA ILE A 36 -12.73 -15.26 11.85
C ILE A 36 -13.49 -15.22 10.54
N TYR A 37 -14.79 -15.49 10.59
CA TYR A 37 -15.66 -15.52 9.43
C TYR A 37 -16.83 -14.55 9.56
N LEU A 38 -17.03 -13.72 8.54
CA LEU A 38 -18.18 -12.84 8.38
C LEU A 38 -18.91 -13.22 7.08
N ASN A 39 -20.21 -13.49 7.15
CA ASN A 39 -21.05 -13.76 5.99
C ASN A 39 -22.25 -12.81 5.94
N GLY A 40 -22.27 -11.88 4.98
CA GLY A 40 -23.34 -10.88 4.88
C GLY A 40 -23.37 -9.92 6.07
N ARG A 41 -22.22 -9.64 6.71
CA ARG A 41 -22.12 -8.77 7.89
C ARG A 41 -21.53 -7.41 7.55
N GLN A 42 -22.01 -6.40 8.27
CA GLN A 42 -21.64 -5.01 8.03
C GLN A 42 -21.34 -4.28 9.33
N HIS A 43 -20.51 -3.24 9.24
CA HIS A 43 -20.16 -2.37 10.36
C HIS A 43 -19.51 -3.09 11.54
N CYS A 44 -18.90 -4.25 11.29
CA CYS A 44 -18.13 -4.97 12.31
C CYS A 44 -16.71 -4.42 12.40
N ASN A 45 -16.14 -4.46 13.61
CA ASN A 45 -14.75 -4.12 13.88
C ASN A 45 -14.00 -5.38 14.35
N ILE A 46 -13.02 -5.81 13.57
CA ILE A 46 -12.16 -6.94 13.86
C ILE A 46 -10.77 -6.38 14.14
N SER A 47 -10.34 -6.35 15.39
CA SER A 47 -9.08 -5.67 15.75
C SER A 47 -8.20 -6.44 16.70
N GLU A 48 -6.88 -6.40 16.53
CA GLU A 48 -5.93 -6.99 17.48
C GLU A 48 -6.12 -8.50 17.70
N ASN A 49 -6.62 -9.22 16.70
CA ASN A 49 -6.76 -10.67 16.77
C ASN A 49 -5.58 -11.37 16.10
N ASN A 50 -5.23 -12.56 16.59
CA ASN A 50 -4.32 -13.48 15.94
C ASN A 50 -5.10 -14.64 15.32
N ALA A 51 -5.39 -14.54 14.03
CA ALA A 51 -6.07 -15.55 13.22
C ALA A 51 -5.08 -16.37 12.39
N SER A 52 -4.04 -16.91 13.02
CA SER A 52 -3.01 -17.73 12.36
C SER A 52 -3.33 -19.23 12.41
N ASN A 53 -2.69 -20.03 11.56
CA ASN A 53 -2.80 -21.50 11.54
C ASN A 53 -4.23 -22.04 11.28
N ASN A 54 -4.95 -21.41 10.35
CA ASN A 54 -6.26 -21.84 9.85
C ASN A 54 -6.17 -22.15 8.34
N ASP A 55 -7.27 -22.50 7.67
CA ASP A 55 -7.30 -22.50 6.19
C ASP A 55 -7.33 -21.06 5.66
N TYR A 56 -8.28 -20.26 6.15
CA TYR A 56 -8.29 -18.79 6.05
C TYR A 56 -8.04 -18.14 7.41
N GLY A 57 -7.24 -17.08 7.48
CA GLY A 57 -7.13 -16.34 8.74
C GLY A 57 -8.42 -15.58 9.05
N ILE A 58 -8.69 -14.54 8.26
CA ILE A 58 -9.91 -13.74 8.34
C ILE A 58 -10.62 -13.78 6.99
N TYR A 59 -11.88 -14.20 6.96
CA TYR A 59 -12.67 -14.32 5.74
C TYR A 59 -13.96 -13.50 5.83
N LEU A 60 -14.09 -12.51 4.94
CA LEU A 60 -15.30 -11.73 4.70
C LEU A 60 -15.96 -12.22 3.40
N SER A 61 -17.15 -12.80 3.51
CA SER A 61 -18.00 -13.16 2.37
C SER A 61 -19.21 -12.24 2.32
N SER A 62 -19.41 -11.55 1.20
CA SER A 62 -20.50 -10.59 1.00
C SER A 62 -20.65 -9.56 2.13
N SER A 63 -19.54 -9.19 2.78
CA SER A 63 -19.51 -8.44 4.03
C SER A 63 -18.83 -7.10 3.80
N SER A 64 -19.63 -6.03 3.74
CA SER A 64 -19.19 -4.68 3.37
C SER A 64 -19.20 -3.73 4.56
N ASN A 65 -18.47 -2.61 4.48
CA ASN A 65 -18.43 -1.58 5.53
C ASN A 65 -17.86 -2.06 6.87
N ASN A 66 -16.84 -2.93 6.86
CA ASN A 66 -16.18 -3.43 8.07
C ASN A 66 -14.76 -2.86 8.22
N SER A 67 -14.26 -2.86 9.45
CA SER A 67 -12.87 -2.48 9.77
C SER A 67 -12.09 -3.68 10.27
N LEU A 68 -10.91 -3.91 9.69
CA LEU A 68 -9.94 -4.92 10.09
C LEU A 68 -8.65 -4.19 10.48
N THR A 69 -8.31 -4.12 11.76
CA THR A 69 -7.20 -3.29 12.25
C THR A 69 -6.23 -4.05 13.15
N ASN A 70 -4.92 -3.95 12.93
CA ASN A 70 -3.91 -4.57 13.78
C ASN A 70 -4.07 -6.09 13.95
N ASN A 71 -4.64 -6.82 12.98
CA ASN A 71 -4.76 -8.28 13.09
C ASN A 71 -3.52 -8.98 12.53
N THR A 72 -3.23 -10.17 13.06
CA THR A 72 -2.22 -11.10 12.54
C THR A 72 -2.93 -12.31 11.92
N ALA A 73 -2.69 -12.59 10.64
CA ALA A 73 -3.26 -13.71 9.90
C ALA A 73 -2.15 -14.47 9.16
N ASN A 74 -1.27 -15.09 9.94
CA ASN A 74 -0.07 -15.73 9.43
C ASN A 74 -0.24 -17.25 9.29
N SER A 75 0.60 -17.87 8.45
CA SER A 75 0.74 -19.33 8.41
C SER A 75 -0.58 -20.07 8.20
N ASN A 76 -1.49 -19.48 7.43
CA ASN A 76 -2.73 -20.15 7.04
C ASN A 76 -2.49 -21.04 5.81
N ASN A 77 -3.24 -22.16 5.73
CA ASN A 77 -3.10 -23.15 4.68
C ASN A 77 -3.48 -22.62 3.30
N TYR A 78 -4.21 -21.50 3.24
CA TYR A 78 -4.56 -20.84 2.01
C TYR A 78 -4.36 -19.32 2.07
N HIS A 79 -5.41 -18.50 2.30
CA HIS A 79 -5.26 -17.03 2.38
C HIS A 79 -5.13 -16.52 3.82
N GLY A 80 -4.34 -15.45 4.03
CA GLY A 80 -4.31 -14.75 5.33
C GLY A 80 -5.60 -13.98 5.58
N ILE A 81 -5.85 -12.93 4.81
CA ILE A 81 -7.09 -12.13 4.86
C ILE A 81 -7.78 -12.21 3.50
N PHE A 82 -9.02 -12.68 3.46
CA PHE A 82 -9.79 -12.85 2.23
C PHE A 82 -11.10 -12.05 2.27
N LEU A 83 -11.30 -11.19 1.27
CA LEU A 83 -12.55 -10.48 1.00
C LEU A 83 -13.15 -11.01 -0.31
N SER A 84 -14.30 -11.66 -0.22
CA SER A 84 -15.09 -12.11 -1.37
C SER A 84 -16.37 -11.31 -1.45
N SER A 85 -16.61 -10.63 -2.58
CA SER A 85 -17.79 -9.78 -2.81
C SER A 85 -18.03 -8.76 -1.69
N SER A 86 -16.95 -8.22 -1.11
CA SER A 86 -16.95 -7.47 0.15
C SER A 86 -16.34 -6.09 -0.09
N SER A 87 -17.19 -5.08 -0.24
CA SER A 87 -16.79 -3.73 -0.66
C SER A 87 -16.78 -2.74 0.51
N ASN A 88 -16.15 -1.58 0.34
CA ASN A 88 -16.17 -0.50 1.34
C ASN A 88 -15.59 -0.90 2.71
N ASN A 89 -14.64 -1.83 2.76
CA ASN A 89 -13.95 -2.22 3.99
C ASN A 89 -12.63 -1.46 4.14
N THR A 90 -12.17 -1.31 5.38
CA THR A 90 -10.85 -0.75 5.72
C THR A 90 -9.99 -1.82 6.36
N LEU A 91 -8.82 -2.09 5.80
CA LEU A 91 -7.80 -2.99 6.32
C LEU A 91 -6.57 -2.15 6.67
N MET A 92 -6.31 -1.96 7.96
CA MET A 92 -5.23 -1.10 8.44
C MET A 92 -4.27 -1.85 9.37
N ASN A 93 -2.97 -1.70 9.16
CA ASN A 93 -1.91 -2.26 10.03
C ASN A 93 -2.01 -3.79 10.26
N ASN A 94 -2.57 -4.55 9.31
CA ASN A 94 -2.65 -6.01 9.46
C ASN A 94 -1.35 -6.67 8.96
N THR A 95 -1.01 -7.81 9.56
CA THR A 95 0.11 -8.66 9.15
C THR A 95 -0.42 -9.99 8.63
N ALA A 96 -0.08 -10.36 7.40
CA ALA A 96 -0.53 -11.59 6.74
C ALA A 96 0.64 -12.30 6.05
N ASN A 97 1.50 -12.91 6.85
CA ASN A 97 2.77 -13.49 6.42
C ASN A 97 2.72 -15.02 6.33
N SER A 98 3.56 -15.59 5.48
CA SER A 98 3.79 -17.04 5.42
C SER A 98 2.53 -17.86 5.17
N ASN A 99 1.54 -17.32 4.47
CA ASN A 99 0.36 -18.05 4.02
C ASN A 99 0.69 -18.77 2.72
N ASN A 100 0.14 -19.97 2.52
CA ASN A 100 0.49 -20.80 1.37
C ASN A 100 -0.03 -20.25 0.03
N TYR A 101 -0.87 -19.22 0.03
CA TYR A 101 -1.32 -18.59 -1.21
C TYR A 101 -1.24 -17.06 -1.16
N TYR A 102 -2.35 -16.34 -0.97
CA TYR A 102 -2.30 -14.87 -0.84
C TYR A 102 -2.16 -14.44 0.62
N GLY A 103 -1.34 -13.43 0.89
CA GLY A 103 -1.36 -12.73 2.18
C GLY A 103 -2.70 -12.02 2.37
N ILE A 104 -3.04 -11.10 1.46
CA ILE A 104 -4.34 -10.40 1.45
C ILE A 104 -4.95 -10.53 0.04
N TYR A 105 -6.20 -11.01 -0.04
CA TYR A 105 -6.89 -11.23 -1.31
C TYR A 105 -8.27 -10.57 -1.33
N LEU A 106 -8.53 -9.78 -2.36
CA LEU A 106 -9.81 -9.16 -2.68
C LEU A 106 -10.34 -9.77 -3.98
N SER A 107 -11.46 -10.47 -3.91
CA SER A 107 -12.17 -11.01 -5.07
C SER A 107 -13.52 -10.33 -5.21
N SER A 108 -13.79 -9.73 -6.36
CA SER A 108 -15.03 -8.98 -6.64
C SER A 108 -15.36 -7.94 -5.55
N SER A 109 -14.33 -7.30 -4.99
CA SER A 109 -14.39 -6.48 -3.77
C SER A 109 -13.85 -5.08 -4.07
N SER A 110 -14.76 -4.12 -4.28
CA SER A 110 -14.41 -2.78 -4.75
C SER A 110 -14.47 -1.74 -3.63
N ASN A 111 -13.87 -0.57 -3.83
CA ASN A 111 -13.94 0.56 -2.88
C ASN A 111 -13.38 0.26 -1.48
N ASN A 112 -12.40 -0.64 -1.35
CA ASN A 112 -11.73 -0.93 -0.09
C ASN A 112 -10.45 -0.09 0.06
N THR A 113 -10.07 0.16 1.31
CA THR A 113 -8.81 0.81 1.66
C THR A 113 -7.90 -0.18 2.38
N LEU A 114 -6.71 -0.39 1.85
CA LEU A 114 -5.64 -1.20 2.45
C LEU A 114 -4.50 -0.26 2.81
N GLU A 115 -4.31 0.00 4.10
CA GLU A 115 -3.30 0.94 4.59
C GLU A 115 -2.32 0.28 5.56
N ASN A 116 -1.01 0.52 5.36
CA ASN A 116 0.04 0.07 6.28
C ASN A 116 0.03 -1.45 6.57
N ASN A 117 -0.46 -2.29 5.64
CA ASN A 117 -0.47 -3.73 5.84
C ASN A 117 0.86 -4.36 5.40
N THR A 118 1.19 -5.48 6.01
CA THR A 118 2.40 -6.25 5.74
C THR A 118 2.03 -7.67 5.26
N ALA A 119 2.53 -8.08 4.11
CA ALA A 119 2.32 -9.42 3.55
C ALA A 119 3.65 -10.00 3.03
N LEU A 120 4.34 -10.75 3.88
CA LEU A 120 5.68 -11.29 3.59
C LEU A 120 5.64 -12.81 3.39
N ASN A 121 6.50 -13.34 2.52
CA ASN A 121 6.73 -14.78 2.39
C ASN A 121 5.46 -15.58 2.02
N ASN A 122 4.62 -15.04 1.14
CA ASN A 122 3.42 -15.71 0.61
C ASN A 122 3.65 -16.13 -0.85
N ASP A 123 2.82 -16.97 -1.48
CA ASP A 123 2.95 -17.15 -2.94
C ASP A 123 2.63 -15.85 -3.69
N TYR A 124 1.59 -15.15 -3.23
CA TYR A 124 1.17 -13.84 -3.71
C TYR A 124 1.01 -12.91 -2.50
N GLY A 125 1.51 -11.68 -2.58
CA GLY A 125 1.39 -10.75 -1.46
C GLY A 125 -0.03 -10.21 -1.28
N ILE A 126 -0.34 -9.15 -2.03
CA ILE A 126 -1.66 -8.51 -2.05
C ILE A 126 -2.27 -8.69 -3.45
N GLY A 127 -3.41 -9.35 -3.53
CA GLY A 127 -4.11 -9.65 -4.78
C GLY A 127 -5.49 -9.01 -4.88
N LEU A 128 -5.78 -8.38 -6.02
CA LEU A 128 -7.08 -7.84 -6.39
C LEU A 128 -7.56 -8.53 -7.68
N ASP A 129 -8.67 -9.27 -7.61
CA ASP A 129 -9.32 -9.90 -8.76
C ASP A 129 -10.71 -9.29 -8.94
N ARG A 130 -10.99 -8.71 -10.11
CA ARG A 130 -12.27 -8.04 -10.44
C ARG A 130 -12.68 -7.02 -9.37
N SER A 131 -11.69 -6.32 -8.82
CA SER A 131 -11.80 -5.48 -7.63
C SER A 131 -11.32 -4.07 -7.97
N SER A 132 -12.27 -3.20 -8.33
CA SER A 132 -11.97 -1.85 -8.84
C SER A 132 -12.12 -0.77 -7.75
N ASN A 133 -11.57 0.42 -7.99
CA ASN A 133 -11.74 1.57 -7.08
C ASN A 133 -11.18 1.37 -5.67
N ASN A 134 -10.17 0.52 -5.47
CA ASN A 134 -9.52 0.33 -4.18
C ASN A 134 -8.31 1.26 -4.03
N THR A 135 -7.99 1.58 -2.78
CA THR A 135 -6.80 2.35 -2.39
C THR A 135 -5.85 1.46 -1.62
N LEU A 136 -4.62 1.33 -2.11
CA LEU A 136 -3.52 0.63 -1.45
C LEU A 136 -2.47 1.66 -1.09
N GLN A 137 -2.28 1.92 0.20
CA GLN A 137 -1.35 2.93 0.69
C GLN A 137 -0.37 2.36 1.72
N ASN A 138 0.92 2.70 1.58
CA ASN A 138 1.96 2.35 2.56
C ASN A 138 2.08 0.84 2.86
N ASN A 139 1.63 -0.05 1.97
CA ASN A 139 1.70 -1.49 2.23
C ASN A 139 3.10 -2.02 1.91
N THR A 140 3.55 -3.00 2.68
CA THR A 140 4.84 -3.67 2.48
C THR A 140 4.60 -5.12 2.08
N VAL A 141 5.14 -5.49 0.92
CA VAL A 141 5.08 -6.84 0.38
C VAL A 141 6.49 -7.29 0.02
N SER A 142 6.89 -8.47 0.49
CA SER A 142 8.20 -8.99 0.14
C SER A 142 8.28 -10.51 0.19
N LEU A 143 9.27 -11.06 -0.52
CA LEU A 143 9.59 -12.49 -0.51
C LEU A 143 8.41 -13.32 -1.04
N SER A 144 7.59 -12.76 -1.92
CA SER A 144 6.54 -13.54 -2.57
C SER A 144 7.11 -14.43 -3.68
N ASN A 145 6.70 -15.71 -3.71
CA ASN A 145 7.19 -16.65 -4.71
C ASN A 145 6.82 -16.21 -6.14
N GLU A 146 5.64 -15.63 -6.29
CA GLU A 146 5.15 -15.05 -7.55
C GLU A 146 5.06 -13.53 -7.44
N TYR A 147 3.87 -12.98 -7.21
CA TYR A 147 3.63 -11.55 -7.39
C TYR A 147 3.50 -10.84 -6.04
N GLY A 148 4.17 -9.69 -5.91
CA GLY A 148 4.04 -8.83 -4.74
C GLY A 148 2.65 -8.22 -4.65
N ILE A 149 2.38 -7.19 -5.46
CA ILE A 149 1.06 -6.58 -5.60
C ILE A 149 0.49 -6.95 -6.97
N TYR A 150 -0.64 -7.67 -7.01
CA TYR A 150 -1.24 -8.17 -8.23
C TYR A 150 -2.67 -7.67 -8.42
N LEU A 151 -2.92 -6.99 -9.55
CA LEU A 151 -4.24 -6.54 -9.99
C LEU A 151 -4.63 -7.29 -11.26
N TYR A 152 -5.71 -8.06 -11.19
CA TYR A 152 -6.30 -8.78 -12.32
C TYR A 152 -7.71 -8.28 -12.60
N SER A 153 -7.97 -7.80 -13.82
CA SER A 153 -9.27 -7.24 -14.23
C SER A 153 -9.82 -6.19 -13.23
N SER A 154 -8.91 -5.37 -12.67
CA SER A 154 -9.16 -4.51 -11.51
C SER A 154 -8.77 -3.07 -11.84
N SER A 155 -9.71 -2.30 -12.36
CA SER A 155 -9.46 -0.94 -12.88
C SER A 155 -9.68 0.15 -11.83
N ASN A 156 -9.22 1.37 -12.11
CA ASN A 156 -9.45 2.56 -11.27
C ASN A 156 -8.87 2.43 -9.85
N ASN A 157 -7.77 1.70 -9.66
CA ASN A 157 -7.15 1.55 -8.35
C ASN A 157 -6.08 2.64 -8.12
N THR A 158 -5.85 2.99 -6.86
CA THR A 158 -4.79 3.93 -6.47
C THR A 158 -3.77 3.19 -5.60
N LEU A 159 -2.51 3.17 -6.03
CA LEU A 159 -1.40 2.59 -5.29
C LEU A 159 -0.42 3.70 -4.94
N THR A 160 -0.23 3.97 -3.65
CA THR A 160 0.61 5.06 -3.16
C THR A 160 1.57 4.59 -2.08
N ASN A 161 2.85 4.95 -2.18
CA ASN A 161 3.87 4.65 -1.16
C ASN A 161 4.01 3.16 -0.81
N ASN A 162 3.63 2.23 -1.69
CA ASN A 162 3.77 0.80 -1.39
C ASN A 162 5.20 0.33 -1.70
N THR A 163 5.68 -0.65 -0.93
CA THR A 163 6.95 -1.32 -1.18
C THR A 163 6.70 -2.76 -1.61
N ALA A 164 7.19 -3.14 -2.79
CA ALA A 164 7.14 -4.49 -3.33
C ALA A 164 8.54 -4.99 -3.68
N SER A 165 9.16 -5.74 -2.76
CA SER A 165 10.57 -6.11 -2.87
C SER A 165 10.85 -7.60 -2.82
N ASN A 166 11.90 -8.07 -3.50
CA ASN A 166 12.31 -9.50 -3.44
C ASN A 166 11.20 -10.50 -3.82
N ASN A 167 10.32 -10.13 -4.77
CA ASN A 167 9.31 -11.03 -5.33
C ASN A 167 9.72 -11.49 -6.73
N ASN A 168 8.98 -12.38 -7.39
CA ASN A 168 9.19 -12.62 -8.83
C ASN A 168 8.80 -11.37 -9.64
N LEU A 169 7.55 -10.90 -9.48
CA LEU A 169 7.11 -9.59 -9.97
C LEU A 169 6.80 -8.67 -8.80
N GLY A 170 7.32 -7.44 -8.80
CA GLY A 170 7.02 -6.47 -7.75
C GLY A 170 5.56 -6.03 -7.78
N ILE A 171 5.18 -5.26 -8.80
CA ILE A 171 3.80 -4.79 -9.04
C ILE A 171 3.35 -5.28 -10.41
N TYR A 172 2.23 -6.01 -10.47
CA TYR A 172 1.71 -6.56 -11.73
C TYR A 172 0.24 -6.17 -11.95
N LEU A 173 -0.03 -5.46 -13.05
CA LEU A 173 -1.39 -5.12 -13.49
C LEU A 173 -1.70 -5.86 -14.78
N SER A 174 -2.67 -6.78 -14.72
CA SER A 174 -3.17 -7.53 -15.87
C SER A 174 -4.63 -7.15 -16.16
N SER A 175 -4.91 -6.67 -17.38
CA SER A 175 -6.24 -6.22 -17.81
C SER A 175 -6.86 -5.19 -16.84
N SER A 176 -6.03 -4.31 -16.27
CA SER A 176 -6.37 -3.43 -15.15
C SER A 176 -6.03 -1.99 -15.50
N SER A 177 -7.01 -1.24 -16.01
CA SER A 177 -6.80 0.06 -16.63
C SER A 177 -7.13 1.23 -15.69
N ASN A 178 -6.81 2.46 -16.11
CA ASN A 178 -7.20 3.71 -15.43
C ASN A 178 -6.72 3.80 -13.97
N SER A 179 -5.57 3.21 -13.63
CA SER A 179 -5.05 3.25 -12.25
C SER A 179 -4.00 4.34 -12.06
N THR A 180 -3.80 4.79 -10.83
CA THR A 180 -2.72 5.73 -10.49
C THR A 180 -1.72 5.05 -9.57
N LEU A 181 -0.45 5.04 -9.94
CA LEU A 181 0.64 4.49 -9.16
C LEU A 181 1.67 5.60 -8.90
N THR A 182 1.80 6.01 -7.64
CA THR A 182 2.73 7.08 -7.28
C THR A 182 3.53 6.75 -6.03
N ASN A 183 4.78 7.20 -5.98
CA ASN A 183 5.70 7.01 -4.85
C ASN A 183 5.91 5.54 -4.44
N ASN A 184 5.62 4.56 -5.30
CA ASN A 184 5.82 3.16 -4.95
C ASN A 184 7.28 2.77 -5.18
N THR A 185 7.80 1.88 -4.35
CA THR A 185 9.14 1.29 -4.52
C THR A 185 8.99 -0.17 -4.91
N ALA A 186 9.53 -0.54 -6.06
CA ALA A 186 9.66 -1.94 -6.46
C ALA A 186 11.14 -2.26 -6.69
N ASN A 187 11.72 -3.06 -5.79
CA ASN A 187 13.15 -3.30 -5.79
C ASN A 187 13.55 -4.76 -5.61
N SER A 188 14.67 -5.14 -6.21
CA SER A 188 15.27 -6.47 -6.02
C SER A 188 14.34 -7.63 -6.39
N ASN A 189 13.35 -7.40 -7.26
CA ASN A 189 12.47 -8.46 -7.74
C ASN A 189 13.22 -9.30 -8.79
N SER A 190 13.03 -10.62 -8.76
CA SER A 190 13.81 -11.56 -9.58
C SER A 190 13.45 -11.51 -11.07
N ASN A 191 12.42 -10.76 -11.45
CA ASN A 191 12.04 -10.53 -12.83
C ASN A 191 11.74 -9.04 -13.07
N TYR A 192 10.50 -8.60 -12.97
CA TYR A 192 10.11 -7.20 -13.25
C TYR A 192 9.82 -6.43 -11.97
N GLY A 193 10.28 -5.17 -11.90
CA GLY A 193 9.86 -4.24 -10.84
C GLY A 193 8.37 -3.91 -10.96
N ILE A 194 7.96 -3.49 -12.15
CA ILE A 194 6.56 -3.33 -12.53
C ILE A 194 6.27 -3.94 -13.90
N TYR A 195 5.12 -4.59 -14.03
CA TYR A 195 4.63 -5.13 -15.29
C TYR A 195 3.18 -4.70 -15.54
N LEU A 196 2.91 -4.01 -16.65
CA LEU A 196 1.59 -3.67 -17.14
C LEU A 196 1.27 -4.54 -18.38
N TYR A 197 0.35 -5.48 -18.22
CA TYR A 197 -0.10 -6.38 -19.30
C TYR A 197 -1.55 -6.11 -19.67
N LEU A 198 -1.80 -5.67 -20.91
CA LEU A 198 -3.15 -5.33 -21.40
C LEU A 198 -3.88 -4.32 -20.49
N SER A 199 -3.11 -3.43 -19.87
CA SER A 199 -3.57 -2.46 -18.87
C SER A 199 -3.23 -1.07 -19.40
N SER A 200 -4.23 -0.24 -19.69
CA SER A 200 -4.04 1.06 -20.35
C SER A 200 -4.53 2.23 -19.52
N ASN A 201 -4.19 3.45 -19.95
CA ASN A 201 -4.64 4.72 -19.38
C ASN A 201 -4.30 4.89 -17.89
N SER A 202 -3.25 4.22 -17.41
CA SER A 202 -2.75 4.42 -16.05
C SER A 202 -1.70 5.52 -16.01
N LEU A 203 -1.60 6.21 -14.87
CA LEU A 203 -0.61 7.25 -14.61
C LEU A 203 0.40 6.77 -13.56
N LEU A 204 1.68 6.82 -13.91
CA LEU A 204 2.80 6.38 -13.10
C LEU A 204 3.84 7.49 -13.00
N TYR A 205 4.12 7.97 -11.78
CA TYR A 205 5.15 8.99 -11.53
C TYR A 205 5.68 8.87 -10.10
N HIS A 206 6.89 9.36 -9.85
CA HIS A 206 7.61 9.28 -8.56
C HIS A 206 7.85 7.85 -8.06
N ASN A 207 7.71 6.83 -8.90
CA ASN A 207 8.00 5.46 -8.47
C ASN A 207 9.49 5.17 -8.57
N ASN A 208 9.96 4.30 -7.69
CA ASN A 208 11.34 3.85 -7.61
C ASN A 208 11.46 2.39 -8.08
N PHE A 209 12.05 2.18 -9.25
CA PHE A 209 12.31 0.84 -9.79
C PHE A 209 13.81 0.51 -9.69
N ILE A 210 14.17 -0.33 -8.72
CA ILE A 210 15.57 -0.46 -8.29
C ILE A 210 16.05 -1.92 -8.34
N ASN A 211 17.09 -2.19 -9.13
CA ASN A 211 17.81 -3.46 -9.15
C ASN A 211 16.88 -4.67 -9.38
N ASN A 212 15.90 -4.54 -10.26
CA ASN A 212 15.06 -5.67 -10.68
C ASN A 212 15.78 -6.45 -11.79
N THR A 213 15.84 -7.77 -11.68
CA THR A 213 16.82 -8.59 -12.42
C THR A 213 16.61 -8.56 -13.93
N ASN A 214 15.37 -8.61 -14.43
CA ASN A 214 15.10 -8.64 -15.87
C ASN A 214 14.89 -7.24 -16.41
N ASN A 215 13.84 -6.54 -15.97
CA ASN A 215 13.64 -5.12 -16.30
C ASN A 215 13.03 -4.37 -15.11
N ASN A 216 13.35 -3.09 -14.99
CA ASN A 216 12.73 -2.23 -13.98
C ASN A 216 11.23 -2.01 -14.26
N ALA A 217 10.87 -1.81 -15.53
CA ALA A 217 9.49 -1.67 -15.97
C ALA A 217 9.25 -2.43 -17.28
N TYR A 218 8.01 -2.89 -17.49
CA TYR A 218 7.57 -3.48 -18.75
C TYR A 218 6.09 -3.14 -18.99
N ASP A 219 5.75 -2.65 -20.17
CA ASP A 219 4.42 -2.16 -20.52
C ASP A 219 4.04 -2.60 -21.93
N THR A 220 3.02 -3.46 -22.06
CA THR A 220 2.53 -3.93 -23.36
C THR A 220 1.41 -3.06 -23.94
N SER A 221 1.05 -1.97 -23.27
CA SER A 221 -0.10 -1.13 -23.58
C SER A 221 0.30 0.35 -23.60
N THR A 222 -0.68 1.26 -23.60
CA THR A 222 -0.46 2.70 -23.60
C THR A 222 -0.78 3.26 -22.22
N ASN A 223 0.25 3.75 -21.52
CA ASN A 223 0.14 4.38 -20.21
C ASN A 223 0.98 5.66 -20.15
N GLN A 224 0.69 6.51 -19.17
CA GLN A 224 1.44 7.74 -18.92
C GLN A 224 2.47 7.45 -17.82
N TRP A 225 3.75 7.50 -18.18
CA TRP A 225 4.87 7.23 -17.26
C TRP A 225 5.49 8.51 -16.68
N ASN A 226 4.87 9.66 -16.91
CA ASN A 226 5.24 10.90 -16.27
C ASN A 226 4.06 11.86 -16.26
N THR A 227 4.12 12.82 -15.35
CA THR A 227 3.28 14.02 -15.39
C THR A 227 3.89 15.05 -16.35
N SER A 228 3.33 16.27 -16.40
CA SER A 228 3.96 17.37 -17.14
C SER A 228 5.27 17.88 -16.54
N THR A 229 5.62 17.48 -15.30
CA THR A 229 6.76 18.03 -14.57
C THR A 229 7.75 16.99 -14.05
N VAL A 230 7.39 15.71 -14.00
CA VAL A 230 8.22 14.67 -13.38
C VAL A 230 7.75 13.25 -13.74
N GLY A 231 8.69 12.32 -13.86
CA GLY A 231 8.49 10.90 -14.13
C GLY A 231 8.93 10.00 -12.97
N ASN A 232 9.58 8.88 -13.27
CA ASN A 232 9.97 7.84 -12.32
C ASN A 232 11.49 7.65 -12.28
N TYR A 233 11.98 7.00 -11.23
CA TYR A 233 13.36 6.57 -11.11
C TYR A 233 13.55 5.12 -11.57
N TYR A 234 14.58 4.88 -12.36
CA TYR A 234 14.99 3.56 -12.83
C TYR A 234 16.49 3.38 -12.56
N SER A 235 16.87 2.32 -11.84
CA SER A 235 18.30 2.10 -11.50
C SER A 235 19.21 1.79 -12.68
N ASP A 236 18.65 1.51 -13.85
CA ASP A 236 19.33 1.28 -15.12
C ASP A 236 19.30 2.51 -16.05
N TYR A 237 18.71 3.62 -15.61
CA TYR A 237 18.73 4.87 -16.35
C TYR A 237 20.15 5.45 -16.42
N THR A 238 20.61 5.73 -17.64
CA THR A 238 21.98 6.21 -17.94
C THR A 238 21.98 7.48 -18.79
N GLY A 239 20.86 8.21 -18.82
CA GLY A 239 20.72 9.46 -19.56
C GLY A 239 21.49 10.63 -18.95
N SER A 240 21.43 11.78 -19.63
CA SER A 240 22.05 13.03 -19.19
C SER A 240 21.04 13.95 -18.52
N ASP A 241 21.50 14.70 -17.53
CA ASP A 241 20.82 15.85 -16.92
C ASP A 241 21.75 17.07 -17.09
N ASN A 242 21.49 17.87 -18.14
CA ASN A 242 22.39 18.94 -18.57
C ASN A 242 22.18 20.24 -17.79
N ASP A 243 20.99 20.46 -17.24
CA ASP A 243 20.68 21.64 -16.42
C ASP A 243 20.76 21.36 -14.91
N SER A 244 21.02 20.11 -14.52
CA SER A 244 21.24 19.65 -13.15
C SER A 244 20.04 19.88 -12.24
N ASP A 245 18.82 19.76 -12.79
CA ASP A 245 17.58 19.90 -12.03
C ASP A 245 17.11 18.59 -11.35
N GLY A 246 17.82 17.48 -11.60
CA GLY A 246 17.52 16.15 -11.07
C GLY A 246 16.58 15.32 -11.95
N ILE A 247 16.14 15.85 -13.08
CA ILE A 247 15.34 15.19 -14.10
C ILE A 247 16.21 14.99 -15.35
N GLY A 248 16.16 13.79 -15.91
CA GLY A 248 16.93 13.45 -17.09
C GLY A 248 16.35 14.05 -18.38
N ASP A 249 17.20 14.69 -19.17
CA ASP A 249 16.87 15.21 -20.51
C ASP A 249 16.68 14.11 -21.56
N THR A 250 17.20 12.91 -21.29
CA THR A 250 17.04 11.76 -22.18
C THR A 250 15.83 10.94 -21.75
N SER A 251 14.81 10.81 -22.60
CA SER A 251 13.64 9.98 -22.29
C SER A 251 14.01 8.51 -22.03
N TYR A 252 13.30 7.83 -21.13
CA TYR A 252 13.42 6.39 -20.90
C TYR A 252 12.31 5.63 -21.63
N GLN A 253 12.69 4.75 -22.56
CA GLN A 253 11.74 3.90 -23.29
C GLN A 253 11.32 2.72 -22.41
N ILE A 254 10.01 2.50 -22.26
CA ILE A 254 9.50 1.36 -21.50
C ILE A 254 9.42 0.13 -22.42
N PRO A 255 10.14 -0.97 -22.12
CA PRO A 255 10.08 -2.18 -22.93
C PRO A 255 8.67 -2.78 -23.01
N GLY A 256 8.37 -3.46 -24.13
CA GLY A 256 7.11 -4.19 -24.36
C GLY A 256 6.09 -3.46 -25.24
N GLY A 257 6.25 -2.14 -25.43
CA GLY A 257 5.29 -1.32 -26.14
C GLY A 257 5.92 -0.05 -26.71
N SER A 258 5.14 1.04 -26.74
CA SER A 258 5.59 2.37 -27.20
C SER A 258 5.52 3.44 -26.11
N SER A 259 5.30 3.01 -24.85
CA SER A 259 5.28 3.89 -23.69
C SER A 259 6.67 4.45 -23.40
N ILE A 260 6.72 5.73 -23.01
CA ILE A 260 7.94 6.49 -22.77
C ILE A 260 7.74 7.28 -21.49
N ASP A 261 8.74 7.26 -20.61
CA ASP A 261 8.90 8.27 -19.57
C ASP A 261 9.77 9.40 -20.13
N TYR A 262 9.18 10.57 -20.30
CA TYR A 262 9.88 11.74 -20.84
C TYR A 262 10.68 12.51 -19.79
N LEU A 263 10.44 12.27 -18.51
CA LEU A 263 11.02 13.03 -17.39
C LEU A 263 11.57 12.07 -16.30
N PRO A 264 12.43 11.11 -16.68
CA PRO A 264 12.98 10.14 -15.72
C PRO A 264 13.82 10.86 -14.65
N LEU A 265 13.80 10.37 -13.41
CA LEU A 265 14.57 10.96 -12.32
C LEU A 265 16.03 10.47 -12.33
N MET A 266 16.98 11.37 -12.02
CA MET A 266 18.40 11.03 -11.89
C MET A 266 18.75 10.31 -10.57
N HIS A 267 17.89 10.47 -9.56
CA HIS A 267 18.05 9.86 -8.24
C HIS A 267 16.72 9.24 -7.80
N PRO A 268 16.74 8.26 -6.87
CA PRO A 268 15.53 7.72 -6.28
C PRO A 268 14.64 8.86 -5.79
N TRP A 269 13.35 8.77 -6.11
CA TRP A 269 12.35 9.66 -5.55
C TRP A 269 12.31 9.46 -4.04
N GLU A 270 12.64 10.51 -3.32
CA GLU A 270 12.39 10.62 -1.90
C GLU A 270 11.23 11.58 -1.73
N LYS A 271 10.13 11.12 -1.11
CA LYS A 271 9.11 12.06 -0.64
C LYS A 271 9.82 12.94 0.39
N THR A 272 10.22 14.14 -0.03
CA THR A 272 10.87 15.08 0.86
C THR A 272 9.86 15.38 1.97
N PRO A 273 10.20 15.18 3.26
CA PRO A 273 9.33 15.58 4.36
C PRO A 273 8.95 17.03 4.12
N LEU A 274 7.65 17.31 4.02
CA LEU A 274 7.20 18.67 3.85
C LEU A 274 7.58 19.40 5.14
N LYS A 275 8.51 20.34 5.08
CA LYS A 275 8.98 21.03 6.28
C LYS A 275 7.77 21.67 7.00
N GLY A 276 7.50 21.22 8.22
CA GLY A 276 6.33 21.63 9.01
C GLY A 276 5.09 20.73 8.91
N ASP A 277 5.13 19.65 8.13
CA ASP A 277 4.21 18.49 8.21
C ASP A 277 4.85 17.48 9.17
N LEU A 278 4.24 17.31 10.34
CA LEU A 278 4.79 16.55 11.47
C LEU A 278 3.94 15.33 11.83
N ASP A 279 2.89 15.08 11.05
CA ASP A 279 2.14 13.84 11.09
C ASP A 279 2.10 13.07 9.76
N ASP A 280 2.92 13.51 8.79
CA ASP A 280 3.17 12.91 7.48
C ASP A 280 1.90 12.81 6.60
N ASP A 281 0.85 13.57 6.91
CA ASP A 281 -0.40 13.57 6.16
C ASP A 281 -0.32 14.38 4.85
N SER A 282 0.84 14.95 4.55
CA SER A 282 1.14 15.80 3.39
C SER A 282 0.44 17.15 3.40
N GLN A 283 -0.08 17.58 4.56
CA GLN A 283 -0.72 18.89 4.75
C GLN A 283 -0.09 19.60 5.95
N ILE A 284 0.20 20.89 5.80
CA ILE A 284 0.63 21.72 6.93
C ILE A 284 -0.61 22.27 7.62
N THR A 285 -0.96 21.69 8.76
CA THR A 285 -2.15 22.00 9.53
C THR A 285 -1.82 22.52 10.94
N SER A 286 -2.87 22.87 11.71
CA SER A 286 -2.71 23.19 13.13
C SER A 286 -2.30 21.97 13.97
N LYS A 287 -2.49 20.74 13.47
CA LYS A 287 -2.09 19.52 14.16
C LYS A 287 -0.57 19.40 14.20
N ASP A 288 0.09 19.76 13.11
CA ASP A 288 1.55 19.82 13.02
C ASP A 288 2.14 20.83 13.99
N ALA A 289 1.52 22.01 14.10
CA ALA A 289 1.95 23.00 15.07
C ALA A 289 1.84 22.51 16.52
N ALA A 290 0.82 21.70 16.84
CA ALA A 290 0.68 21.08 18.15
C ALA A 290 1.78 20.03 18.40
N ILE A 291 2.22 19.32 17.35
CA ILE A 291 3.35 18.37 17.42
C ILE A 291 4.67 19.13 17.62
N ALA A 292 4.91 20.22 16.87
CA ALA A 292 6.09 21.07 17.04
C ALA A 292 6.20 21.60 18.48
N LEU A 293 5.08 22.01 19.09
CA LEU A 293 5.05 22.41 20.51
C LEU A 293 5.42 21.27 21.45
N GLN A 294 4.96 20.04 21.19
CA GLN A 294 5.32 18.87 21.99
C GLN A 294 6.83 18.58 21.91
N ILE A 295 7.43 18.72 20.72
CA ILE A 295 8.87 18.58 20.52
C ILE A 295 9.62 19.70 21.27
N ALA A 296 9.17 20.95 21.16
CA ALA A 296 9.77 22.10 21.83
C ALA A 296 9.81 21.99 23.36
N VAL A 297 8.82 21.32 23.97
CA VAL A 297 8.79 21.05 25.42
C VAL A 297 9.43 19.70 25.81
N GLY A 298 10.06 19.00 24.86
CA GLY A 298 10.72 17.72 25.09
C GLY A 298 9.77 16.55 25.36
N SER A 299 8.47 16.70 25.05
CA SER A 299 7.48 15.61 25.14
C SER A 299 7.53 14.66 23.94
N ARG A 300 8.27 15.04 22.88
CA ARG A 300 8.57 14.21 21.71
C ARG A 300 10.06 14.33 21.35
N PRO A 301 10.65 13.30 20.70
CA PRO A 301 11.98 13.41 20.10
C PRO A 301 12.08 14.58 19.11
N PHE A 302 13.29 15.08 18.93
CA PHE A 302 13.59 16.08 17.91
C PHE A 302 13.28 15.53 16.50
N ASP A 303 12.75 16.41 15.65
CA ASP A 303 12.39 16.13 14.25
C ASP A 303 12.90 17.30 13.39
N ASP A 304 13.69 17.00 12.36
CA ASP A 304 14.24 18.00 11.44
C ASP A 304 13.14 18.70 10.63
N ALA A 305 12.02 18.04 10.37
CA ALA A 305 10.87 18.65 9.70
C ALA A 305 10.21 19.72 10.59
N ALA A 306 10.40 19.65 11.92
CA ALA A 306 9.82 20.59 12.86
C ALA A 306 10.63 21.87 13.03
N ASP A 307 11.93 21.89 12.69
CA ASP A 307 12.75 23.12 12.69
C ASP A 307 12.49 23.94 11.42
N VAL A 308 11.26 24.41 11.24
CA VAL A 308 10.88 25.20 10.06
C VAL A 308 11.62 26.54 9.99
N SER A 309 12.09 27.08 11.12
CA SER A 309 12.91 28.29 11.18
C SER A 309 14.34 28.09 10.67
N GLY A 310 14.87 26.86 10.74
CA GLY A 310 16.21 26.49 10.31
C GLY A 310 17.31 26.94 11.28
N ASP A 311 16.99 27.12 12.57
CA ASP A 311 17.94 27.57 13.59
C ASP A 311 18.64 26.42 14.35
N GLY A 312 18.33 25.17 13.98
CA GLY A 312 18.85 23.95 14.57
C GLY A 312 18.13 23.55 15.87
N ARG A 313 16.98 24.15 16.19
CA ARG A 313 16.15 23.83 17.37
C ARG A 313 14.68 23.84 16.99
N VAL A 314 13.88 23.06 17.72
CA VAL A 314 12.42 23.12 17.60
C VAL A 314 11.89 23.91 18.79
N SER A 315 11.19 25.00 18.51
CA SER A 315 10.70 25.96 19.49
C SER A 315 9.24 26.36 19.23
N SER A 316 8.67 27.19 20.11
CA SER A 316 7.36 27.78 19.86
C SER A 316 7.32 28.70 18.63
N LEU A 317 8.48 29.19 18.16
CA LEU A 317 8.58 29.94 16.91
C LEU A 317 8.27 29.05 15.71
N ASP A 318 8.79 27.82 15.70
CA ASP A 318 8.55 26.86 14.62
C ASP A 318 7.07 26.48 14.53
N ALA A 319 6.45 26.21 15.69
CA ALA A 319 5.00 25.98 15.76
C ALA A 319 4.19 27.18 15.24
N LEU A 320 4.64 28.42 15.49
CA LEU A 320 4.00 29.62 14.98
C LEU A 320 4.14 29.74 13.45
N ILE A 321 5.32 29.44 12.90
CA ILE A 321 5.56 29.44 11.45
C ILE A 321 4.67 28.40 10.76
N ILE A 322 4.56 27.20 11.32
CA ILE A 322 3.65 26.14 10.84
C ILE A 322 2.19 26.64 10.82
N LEU A 323 1.72 27.27 11.89
CA LEU A 323 0.36 27.85 11.96
C LEU A 323 0.13 28.96 10.92
N GLN A 324 1.15 29.78 10.64
CA GLN A 324 1.06 30.84 9.63
C GLN A 324 0.95 30.25 8.23
N ASN A 325 1.72 29.21 7.93
CA ASN A 325 1.69 28.50 6.65
C ASN A 325 0.37 27.74 6.45
N CYS A 326 -0.22 27.19 7.51
CA CYS A 326 -1.56 26.59 7.47
C CYS A 326 -2.65 27.60 7.02
N LYS A 327 -2.60 28.87 7.48
CA LYS A 327 -3.58 29.90 7.09
C LYS A 327 -3.49 30.31 5.63
N ALA A 328 -2.28 30.33 5.05
CA ALA A 328 -2.09 30.70 3.65
C ALA A 328 -2.74 29.69 2.67
N ALA A 329 -2.79 28.41 3.05
CA ALA A 329 -3.45 27.35 2.27
C ALA A 329 -4.98 27.47 2.26
N LEU A 330 -5.59 27.96 3.35
CA LEU A 330 -7.04 28.18 3.47
C LEU A 330 -7.54 29.45 2.75
N CYS A 331 -6.65 30.37 2.36
CA CYS A 331 -6.97 31.59 1.63
C CYS A 331 -6.93 31.46 0.10
N ARG A 332 -6.72 30.26 -0.46
CA ARG A 332 -6.93 29.97 -1.89
C ARG A 332 -8.24 29.21 -2.08
N LYS A 333 -9.37 29.90 -1.94
CA LYS A 333 -10.68 29.50 -2.48
C LYS A 333 -11.30 30.68 -3.21
#